data_AF-A0A218QAK8-F1
#
_entry.id   AF-A0A218QAK8-F1
#
_cell.length_a   1.000
_cell.length_b   1.000
_cell.length_c   1.000
_cell.angle_alpha   90.00
_cell.angle_beta   90.00
_cell.angle_gamma   90.00
#
_symmetry.space_group_name_H-M   'P 1'
#
loop_
_entity.id
_entity.type
_entity.pdbx_description
1 polymer ?
#
loop_
_entity_poly.entity_id
_entity_poly.type
_entity_poly.pdbx_seq_one_letter_code
_entity_poly.pdbx_strand_id
1 'polypeptide(L)' 'MQAIQLNLDLKIEVKNCEHDQDFDVHSYDHYIIAFSGGKDSLACLLHLLELGIPKSKIECWHHLWSLD' A
#
# COMPACT_ATOMS: atom_id res chain seq x y z
N MET A 1 48.87 -19.62 5.71
CA MET A 1 47.95 -18.59 6.24
C MET A 1 47.84 -17.48 5.20
N GLN A 2 46.88 -17.60 4.28
CA GLN A 2 46.43 -16.48 3.45
C GLN A 2 44.92 -16.63 3.31
N ALA A 3 44.18 -15.75 3.96
CA ALA A 3 42.74 -15.65 3.85
C ALA A 3 42.42 -14.95 2.52
N ILE A 4 41.65 -15.61 1.67
CA ILE A 4 41.11 -15.00 0.46
C ILE A 4 39.82 -14.31 0.89
N GLN A 5 39.87 -12.98 1.02
CA GLN A 5 38.69 -12.15 1.17
C GLN A 5 38.07 -11.99 -0.23
N LEU A 6 37.02 -12.75 -0.52
CA LEU A 6 36.19 -12.53 -1.71
C LEU A 6 35.25 -11.35 -1.43
N ASN A 7 35.64 -10.17 -1.88
CA ASN A 7 34.74 -9.02 -1.96
C ASN A 7 33.84 -9.18 -3.18
N LEU A 8 32.57 -9.53 -2.96
CA LEU A 8 31.53 -9.42 -3.96
C LEU A 8 30.82 -8.10 -3.73
N ASP A 9 31.38 -7.00 -4.24
CA ASP A 9 30.71 -5.71 -4.30
C ASP A 9 29.54 -5.82 -5.30
N LEU A 10 28.41 -6.32 -4.82
CA LEU A 10 27.12 -6.15 -5.46
C LEU A 10 26.79 -4.65 -5.41
N LYS A 11 27.23 -3.92 -6.44
CA LYS A 11 26.69 -2.60 -6.76
C LYS A 11 25.22 -2.81 -7.12
N ILE A 12 24.36 -2.77 -6.11
CA ILE A 12 22.93 -2.59 -6.30
C ILE A 12 22.78 -1.16 -6.81
N GLU A 13 22.75 -1.02 -8.13
CA GLU A 13 22.33 0.22 -8.76
C GLU A 13 20.82 0.31 -8.52
N VAL A 14 20.44 0.96 -7.42
CA VAL A 14 19.05 1.34 -7.18
C VAL A 14 18.69 2.27 -8.32
N LYS A 15 17.98 1.76 -9.32
CA LYS A 15 17.28 2.62 -10.27
C LYS A 15 16.36 3.50 -9.45
N ASN A 16 16.69 4.79 -9.36
CA ASN A 16 15.73 5.79 -8.95
C ASN A 16 14.64 5.77 -10.02
N CYS A 17 13.57 5.02 -9.77
CA CYS A 17 12.34 5.12 -10.52
C CYS A 17 11.72 6.45 -10.11
N GLU A 18 11.99 7.50 -10.89
CA GLU A 18 11.26 8.76 -10.78
C GLU A 18 9.80 8.47 -11.16
N HIS A 19 8.99 8.08 -10.17
CA HIS A 19 7.55 8.00 -10.31
C HIS A 19 6.96 9.35 -9.92
N ASP A 20 7.18 10.33 -10.79
CA ASP A 20 6.54 11.64 -10.71
C ASP A 20 5.14 11.52 -11.30
N GLN A 21 4.24 10.88 -10.56
CA GLN A 21 2.81 10.99 -10.80
C GLN A 21 2.24 11.69 -9.57
N ASP A 22 1.94 12.98 -9.73
CA ASP A 22 1.21 13.75 -8.73
C ASP A 22 -0.18 13.12 -8.57
N PHE A 23 -0.32 12.29 -7.55
CA PHE A 23 -1.49 11.49 -7.29
C PHE A 23 -2.43 12.27 -6.37
N ASP A 24 -3.49 12.84 -6.93
CA ASP A 24 -4.53 13.46 -6.11
C ASP A 24 -5.50 12.40 -5.59
N VAL A 25 -5.33 12.04 -4.31
CA VAL A 25 -6.23 11.12 -3.62
C VAL A 25 -7.67 11.61 -3.57
N HIS A 26 -7.97 12.90 -3.70
CA HIS A 26 -9.32 13.46 -3.61
C HIS A 26 -10.12 13.41 -4.93
N SER A 27 -9.44 13.08 -6.03
CA SER A 27 -10.03 13.05 -7.37
C SER A 27 -11.03 11.92 -7.58
N TYR A 28 -11.04 10.90 -6.70
CA TYR A 28 -11.94 9.75 -6.81
C TYR A 28 -13.38 10.07 -6.39
N ASP A 29 -14.32 9.53 -7.14
CA ASP A 29 -15.75 9.56 -6.80
C ASP A 29 -16.08 8.58 -5.67
N HIS A 30 -15.48 7.38 -5.70
CA HIS A 30 -15.72 6.28 -4.76
C HIS A 30 -14.43 5.59 -4.34
N TYR A 31 -14.37 5.11 -3.09
CA TYR A 31 -13.29 4.33 -2.50
C TYR A 31 -13.83 3.01 -2.00
N ILE A 32 -13.48 1.92 -2.67
CA ILE A 32 -13.94 0.58 -2.31
C ILE A 32 -12.86 -0.10 -1.47
N ILE A 33 -13.19 -0.43 -0.23
CA ILE A 33 -12.32 -1.17 0.68
C ILE A 33 -12.82 -2.60 0.75
N ALA A 34 -11.98 -3.56 0.35
CA ALA A 34 -12.19 -4.96 0.65
C ALA A 34 -12.03 -5.18 2.16
N PHE A 35 -13.13 -5.08 2.88
CA PHE A 35 -13.15 -5.05 4.33
C PHE A 35 -13.25 -6.46 4.88
N SER A 36 -12.14 -6.97 5.40
CA SER A 36 -12.05 -8.28 6.06
C SER A 36 -12.33 -8.23 7.56
N GLY A 37 -12.44 -7.02 8.13
CA GLY A 37 -12.48 -6.80 9.59
C GLY A 37 -11.10 -6.95 10.27
N GLY A 38 -10.04 -7.21 9.50
CA GLY A 38 -8.67 -7.25 9.98
C GLY A 38 -8.06 -5.86 10.17
N LYS A 39 -6.88 -5.83 10.80
CA LYS A 39 -6.14 -4.59 11.08
C LYS A 39 -5.83 -3.78 9.82
N ASP A 40 -5.56 -4.45 8.71
CA ASP A 40 -5.11 -3.80 7.47
C ASP A 40 -6.29 -3.12 6.76
N SER A 41 -7.45 -3.78 6.68
CA SER A 41 -8.66 -3.16 6.13
C SER A 41 -9.18 -2.02 7.02
N LEU A 42 -9.04 -2.14 8.34
CA LEU A 42 -9.40 -1.07 9.27
C LEU A 42 -8.44 0.12 9.16
N ALA A 43 -7.13 -0.14 9.07
CA ALA A 43 -6.13 0.91 8.87
C ALA A 43 -6.39 1.67 7.56
N CYS A 44 -6.75 0.98 6.48
CA CYS A 44 -7.10 1.62 5.21
C CYS A 44 -8.31 2.55 5.36
N LEU A 45 -9.37 2.10 6.04
CA LEU A 45 -10.54 2.93 6.33
C LEU A 45 -10.18 4.16 7.16
N LEU A 46 -9.42 3.98 8.25
CA LEU A 46 -9.01 5.08 9.12
C LEU A 46 -8.13 6.08 8.39
N HIS A 47 -7.21 5.59 7.54
CA HIS A 47 -6.34 6.44 6.74
C HIS A 47 -7.12 7.35 5.79
N LEU A 48 -8.13 6.83 5.08
CA LEU A 48 -9.00 7.66 4.22
C LEU A 48 -9.77 8.71 5.01
N LEU A 49 -10.20 8.39 6.24
CA LEU A 49 -10.86 9.35 7.12
C LEU A 49 -9.91 10.44 7.62
N GLU A 50 -8.66 10.09 7.95
CA GLU A 50 -7.61 11.04 8.35
C GLU A 50 -7.24 11.99 7.21
N LEU A 51 -7.28 11.51 5.96
CA LEU A 51 -7.11 12.34 4.77
C LEU A 51 -8.33 13.24 4.48
N GLY A 52 -9.41 13.16 5.26
CA GLY A 52 -10.59 14.00 5.08
C GLY A 52 -11.53 13.55 3.96
N ILE A 53 -11.42 12.31 3.50
CA ILE A 53 -12.34 11.76 2.49
C ILE A 53 -13.75 11.65 3.09
N PRO A 54 -14.80 12.18 2.42
CA PRO A 54 -16.17 12.05 2.89
C PRO A 54 -16.59 10.60 3.01
N LYS A 55 -17.17 10.21 4.16
CA LYS A 55 -17.69 8.85 4.41
C LYS A 55 -18.68 8.38 3.35
N SER A 56 -19.43 9.29 2.75
CA SER A 56 -20.38 8.98 1.67
C SER A 56 -19.72 8.45 0.39
N LYS A 57 -18.41 8.69 0.21
CA LYS A 57 -17.62 8.16 -0.91
C LYS A 57 -16.95 6.82 -0.58
N ILE A 58 -16.96 6.37 0.68
CA ILE A 58 -16.23 5.18 1.11
C ILE A 58 -17.20 4.01 1.24
N GLU A 59 -16.89 2.92 0.55
CA GLU A 59 -17.68 1.70 0.52
C GLU A 59 -16.87 0.53 1.09
N CYS A 60 -17.34 -0.08 2.18
CA CYS A 60 -16.71 -1.25 2.78
C CYS A 60 -17.37 -2.53 2.25
N TRP A 61 -16.74 -3.17 1.28
CA TRP A 61 -17.23 -4.40 0.69
C TRP A 61 -16.69 -5.58 1.49
N HIS A 62 -17.58 -6.40 2.06
CA HIS A 62 -17.17 -7.55 2.85
C HIS A 62 -16.51 -8.58 1.96
N HIS A 63 -15.22 -8.84 2.19
CA HIS A 63 -14.48 -9.87 1.48
C HIS A 63 -14.73 -11.21 2.19
N LEU A 64 -15.83 -11.89 1.84
CA LEU A 64 -16.09 -13.26 2.27
C LEU A 64 -15.29 -14.20 1.35
N TRP A 65 -14.06 -14.53 1.73
CA TRP A 65 -13.36 -15.67 1.14
C TRP A 65 -13.68 -16.93 1.97
N SER A 66 -13.73 -18.06 1.28
CA SER A 66 -14.55 -19.23 1.58
C SER A 66 -14.40 -19.85 2.97
N LEU A 67 -15.50 -20.44 3.43
CA LEU A 67 -15.46 -21.65 4.23
C LEU A 67 -14.89 -22.76 3.34
N ASP A 68 -13.63 -23.10 3.53
CA ASP A 68 -13.05 -24.41 3.24
C ASP A 68 -12.27 -24.89 4.47
#